data_AF-A0A1Z7ZRT6-F1
#
_entry.id   AF-A0A1Z7ZRT6-F1
#
_cell.length_a   1.000
_cell.length_b   1.000
_cell.length_c   1.000
_cell.angle_alpha   90.00
_cell.angle_beta   90.00
_cell.angle_gamma   90.00
#
_symmetry.space_group_name_H-M   'P 1'
#
loop_
_entity.id
_entity.type
_entity.pdbx_description
1 polymer ?
#
loop_
_entity_poly.entity_id
_entity_poly.type
_entity_poly.pdbx_seq_one_letter_code
_entity_poly.pdbx_strand_id
1 'polypeptide(L)'
;MYELSGKILLYSKEVKSTDLTIPDESGYGSRIVSGSFLWTVYFIKVNDELIRIGLRLKNKHLKYFEKCPILLDKIKNNEFKRNEVKQIVSFYNKSCE
;
A
#
# COMPACT_ATOMS: atom_id res chain seq x y z
N MET A 1 5.21 -14.12 7.69
CA MET A 1 3.98 -14.03 8.51
C MET A 1 3.01 -13.08 7.83
N TYR A 2 1.70 -13.39 7.83
CA TYR A 2 0.67 -12.44 7.40
C TYR A 2 0.32 -11.52 8.58
N GLU A 3 0.07 -10.25 8.31
CA GLU A 3 -0.22 -9.24 9.36
C GLU A 3 -1.72 -9.08 9.63
N LEU A 4 -2.57 -9.31 8.63
CA LEU A 4 -4.02 -9.26 8.77
C LEU A 4 -4.66 -10.41 7.98
N SER A 5 -5.70 -11.00 8.54
CA SER A 5 -6.45 -12.13 7.95
C SER A 5 -7.95 -11.83 7.91
N GLY A 6 -8.60 -12.20 6.81
CA GLY A 6 -10.00 -11.92 6.48
C GLY A 6 -10.29 -12.31 5.02
N LYS A 7 -11.25 -11.66 4.35
CA LYS A 7 -11.45 -11.81 2.88
C LYS A 7 -10.20 -11.46 2.08
N ILE A 8 -9.41 -10.50 2.58
CA ILE A 8 -8.10 -10.13 2.02
C ILE A 8 -7.03 -10.40 3.06
N LEU A 9 -6.01 -11.18 2.68
CA LEU A 9 -4.82 -11.38 3.50
C LEU A 9 -3.80 -10.29 3.18
N LEU A 10 -3.24 -9.64 4.22
CA LEU A 10 -2.16 -8.66 4.07
C LEU A 10 -0.84 -9.28 4.50
N TYR A 11 0.17 -9.14 3.65
CA TYR A 11 1.56 -9.46 3.95
C TYR A 11 2.38 -8.19 3.87
N SER A 12 3.41 -8.13 4.70
CA SER A 12 4.47 -7.12 4.58
C SER A 12 5.83 -7.79 4.55
N LYS A 13 6.76 -7.15 3.86
CA LYS A 13 8.16 -7.55 3.81
C LYS A 13 9.02 -6.31 3.90
N GLU A 14 9.94 -6.29 4.85
CA GLU A 14 10.96 -5.26 4.91
C GLU A 14 12.02 -5.52 3.84
N VAL A 15 12.36 -4.48 3.11
CA VAL A 15 13.37 -4.50 2.05
C VAL A 15 14.40 -3.44 2.38
N LYS A 16 15.67 -3.86 2.43
CA LYS A 16 16.81 -2.95 2.56
C LYS A 16 17.16 -2.40 1.18
N SER A 17 17.23 -1.08 1.05
CA SER A 17 17.81 -0.39 -0.11
C SER A 17 19.01 0.43 0.36
N THR A 18 20.10 0.39 -0.40
CA THR A 18 21.31 1.19 -0.16
C THR A 18 21.26 2.57 -0.82
N ASP A 19 20.32 2.77 -1.75
CA ASP A 19 20.20 4.00 -2.52
C ASP A 19 18.75 4.47 -2.53
N LEU A 20 18.58 5.79 -2.38
CA LEU A 20 17.29 6.44 -2.35
C LEU A 20 17.29 7.66 -3.26
N THR A 21 16.43 7.64 -4.29
CA THR A 21 16.27 8.73 -5.23
C THR A 21 15.25 9.73 -4.68
N ILE A 22 15.71 10.93 -4.32
CA ILE A 22 14.88 12.01 -3.82
C ILE A 22 14.71 13.05 -4.93
N PRO A 23 13.48 13.44 -5.29
CA PRO A 23 13.27 14.54 -6.23
C PRO A 23 13.80 15.84 -5.61
N ASP A 24 14.60 16.58 -6.38
CA ASP A 24 15.11 17.88 -5.95
C ASP A 24 13.94 18.88 -5.88
N GLU A 25 13.91 19.67 -4.80
CA GLU A 25 12.91 20.73 -4.53
C GLU A 25 12.69 21.66 -5.72
N SER A 26 13.73 21.86 -6.53
CA SER A 26 13.74 22.75 -7.69
C SER A 26 13.05 22.15 -8.94
N GLY A 27 12.65 20.87 -8.90
CA GLY A 27 12.02 20.17 -10.03
C GLY A 27 12.96 19.82 -11.21
N TYR A 28 14.24 20.21 -11.14
CA TYR A 28 15.24 20.05 -12.21
C TYR A 28 16.30 18.96 -11.93
N GLY A 29 16.00 17.98 -11.08
CA GLY A 29 16.91 16.87 -10.84
C GLY A 29 16.42 15.86 -9.82
N SER A 30 17.15 14.76 -9.70
CA SER A 30 16.99 13.80 -8.61
C SER A 30 18.34 13.61 -7.94
N ARG A 31 18.38 13.70 -6.61
CA ARG A 31 19.57 13.40 -5.82
C ARG A 31 19.50 11.95 -5.37
N ILE A 32 20.58 11.21 -5.57
CA ILE A 32 20.75 9.88 -4.95
C ILE A 32 21.39 10.11 -3.59
N VAL A 33 20.66 9.75 -2.54
CA VAL A 33 21.21 9.67 -1.19
C VAL A 33 21.58 8.23 -0.95
N SER A 34 22.89 7.96 -0.85
CA SER A 34 23.40 6.66 -0.47
C SER A 34 23.32 6.51 1.06
N GLY A 35 22.62 5.48 1.52
CA GLY A 35 22.33 5.22 2.92
C GLY A 35 21.50 3.94 3.07
N SER A 36 21.52 3.29 4.23
CA SER A 36 20.69 2.11 4.47
C SER A 36 19.26 2.50 4.83
N PHE A 37 18.35 2.34 3.89
CA PHE A 37 16.92 2.57 4.10
C PHE A 37 16.14 1.25 4.18
N LEU A 38 15.29 1.14 5.20
CA LEU A 38 14.35 0.04 5.38
C LEU A 38 12.99 0.46 4.84
N TRP A 39 12.51 -0.20 3.80
CA TRP A 39 11.20 0.03 3.20
C TRP A 39 10.29 -1.17 3.41
N THR A 40 9.10 -0.93 3.95
CA THR A 40 8.07 -1.97 4.05
C THR A 40 7.30 -2.07 2.73
N VAL A 41 7.37 -3.24 2.09
CA VAL A 41 6.61 -3.58 0.89
C VAL A 41 5.40 -4.41 1.28
N TYR A 42 4.21 -3.93 0.90
CA TYR A 42 2.95 -4.62 1.15
C TYR A 42 2.53 -5.50 -0.04
N PHE A 43 1.90 -6.63 0.28
CA PHE A 43 1.25 -7.54 -0.66
C PHE A 43 -0.12 -7.92 -0.13
N ILE A 44 -1.11 -8.07 -1.01
CA ILE A 44 -2.43 -8.56 -0.66
C ILE A 44 -2.70 -9.87 -1.38
N LYS A 45 -3.39 -10.81 -0.74
CA LYS A 45 -3.93 -12.00 -1.42
C LYS A 45 -5.45 -11.90 -1.48
N VAL A 46 -6.00 -11.94 -2.68
CA VAL A 46 -7.44 -11.80 -2.98
C VAL A 46 -7.83 -12.90 -3.95
N ASN A 47 -8.85 -13.71 -3.64
CA ASN A 47 -9.28 -14.84 -4.47
C ASN A 47 -8.11 -15.78 -4.89
N ASP A 48 -7.25 -16.13 -3.94
CA ASP A 48 -6.01 -16.88 -4.17
C ASP A 48 -4.90 -16.23 -5.02
N GLU A 49 -5.12 -15.04 -5.57
CA GLU A 49 -4.10 -14.28 -6.29
C GLU A 49 -3.28 -13.38 -5.36
N LEU A 50 -1.95 -13.50 -5.40
CA LEU A 50 -1.02 -12.65 -4.64
C LEU A 50 -0.64 -11.41 -5.46
N ILE A 51 -1.01 -10.23 -4.96
CA ILE A 51 -0.82 -8.94 -5.64
C ILE A 51 0.16 -8.08 -4.85
N ARG A 52 1.23 -7.64 -5.51
CA ARG A 52 2.20 -6.68 -4.95
C ARG A 52 1.64 -5.27 -4.97
N ILE A 53 1.49 -4.65 -3.81
CA ILE A 53 1.07 -3.24 -3.66
C ILE A 53 2.28 -2.30 -3.71
N GLY A 54 3.36 -2.64 -3.00
CA GLY A 54 4.49 -1.73 -2.81
C GLY A 54 4.39 -0.95 -1.50
N LEU A 55 4.87 0.30 -1.50
CA LEU A 55 4.82 1.20 -0.34
C LEU A 55 3.42 1.82 -0.13
N ARG A 56 2.65 1.98 -1.21
CA ARG A 56 1.34 2.64 -1.21
C ARG A 56 0.40 2.06 -2.24
N LEU A 57 -0.89 2.16 -1.98
CA LEU A 57 -1.93 1.84 -2.95
C LEU A 57 -1.87 2.79 -4.15
N LYS A 58 -1.98 2.19 -5.33
CA LYS A 58 -2.08 2.85 -6.64
C LYS A 58 -3.49 2.64 -7.17
N ASN A 59 -3.94 3.47 -8.12
CA ASN A 59 -5.27 3.36 -8.70
C ASN A 59 -5.59 1.93 -9.20
N LYS A 60 -4.61 1.26 -9.81
CA LYS A 60 -4.76 -0.13 -10.29
C LYS A 60 -5.09 -1.16 -9.21
N HIS A 61 -4.87 -0.84 -7.93
CA HIS A 61 -5.16 -1.71 -6.81
C HIS A 61 -6.56 -1.47 -6.23
N LEU A 62 -7.20 -0.33 -6.54
CA LEU A 62 -8.54 -0.02 -6.06
C LEU A 62 -9.60 -0.99 -6.60
N LYS A 63 -9.37 -1.58 -7.78
CA LYS A 63 -10.22 -2.63 -8.36
C LYS A 63 -10.47 -3.82 -7.43
N TYR A 64 -9.48 -4.16 -6.58
CA TYR A 64 -9.63 -5.25 -5.62
C TYR A 64 -10.54 -4.90 -4.43
N PHE A 65 -10.85 -3.62 -4.25
CA PHE A 65 -11.73 -3.10 -3.21
C PHE A 65 -13.07 -2.58 -3.77
N GLU A 66 -13.36 -2.79 -5.06
CA GLU A 66 -14.61 -2.32 -5.72
C GLU A 66 -15.88 -2.90 -5.09
N LYS A 67 -15.78 -4.08 -4.47
CA LYS A 67 -16.88 -4.70 -3.72
C LYS A 67 -17.25 -3.94 -2.44
N CYS A 68 -16.49 -2.90 -2.08
CA CYS A 68 -16.67 -2.10 -0.87
C CYS A 68 -16.72 -0.61 -1.23
N PRO A 69 -17.87 -0.10 -1.71
CA PRO A 69 -17.99 1.29 -2.16
C PRO A 69 -17.69 2.29 -1.04
N ILE A 70 -18.03 1.96 0.21
CA ILE A 70 -17.75 2.79 1.39
C ILE A 70 -16.25 3.05 1.52
N LEU A 71 -15.43 2.01 1.40
CA LEU A 71 -13.97 2.16 1.50
C LEU A 71 -13.41 2.97 0.32
N LEU A 72 -13.92 2.75 -0.89
CA LEU A 72 -13.50 3.53 -2.06
C LEU A 72 -13.81 5.02 -1.88
N ASP A 73 -14.98 5.35 -1.35
CA ASP A 73 -15.37 6.72 -1.06
C ASP A 73 -14.44 7.35 -0.02
N LYS A 74 -14.12 6.63 1.06
CA LYS A 74 -13.16 7.09 2.08
C LYS A 74 -11.77 7.35 1.51
N ILE A 75 -11.30 6.50 0.59
CA ILE A 75 -10.00 6.71 -0.09
C ILE A 75 -10.08 7.91 -1.03
N LYS A 76 -11.20 8.11 -1.72
CA LYS A 76 -11.41 9.22 -2.66
C LYS A 76 -11.54 10.56 -1.94
N ASN A 77 -12.23 10.58 -0.80
CA ASN A 77 -12.41 11.75 0.08
C ASN A 77 -11.17 12.00 0.96
N ASN A 78 -10.09 11.23 0.77
CA ASN A 78 -8.83 11.37 1.50
C ASN A 78 -8.96 11.14 3.02
N GLU A 79 -10.03 10.46 3.47
CA GLU A 79 -10.15 9.98 4.85
C GLU A 79 -9.14 8.87 5.13
N PHE A 80 -8.84 8.04 4.12
CA PHE A 80 -7.73 7.08 4.16
C PHE A 80 -6.63 7.48 3.19
N LYS A 81 -5.42 7.69 3.70
CA LYS A 81 -4.27 7.93 2.82
C LYS A 81 -3.87 6.62 2.16
N ARG A 82 -3.48 6.70 0.88
CA ARG A 82 -3.05 5.52 0.09
C ARG A 82 -1.84 4.79 0.67
N ASN A 83 -1.05 5.45 1.52
CA ASN A 83 0.10 4.86 2.18
C ASN A 83 -0.30 4.05 3.43
N GLU A 84 -1.53 4.22 3.93
CA GLU A 84 -2.06 3.53 5.11
C GLU A 84 -2.67 2.17 4.73
N VAL A 85 -1.89 1.35 4.02
CA VAL A 85 -2.34 0.06 3.47
C VAL A 85 -2.92 -0.85 4.55
N LYS A 86 -2.32 -0.87 5.75
CA LYS A 86 -2.81 -1.67 6.89
C LYS A 86 -4.22 -1.25 7.33
N GLN A 87 -4.49 0.05 7.45
CA GLN A 87 -5.80 0.54 7.88
C GLN A 87 -6.86 0.25 6.83
N ILE A 88 -6.53 0.44 5.55
CA ILE A 88 -7.43 0.19 4.43
C ILE A 88 -7.86 -1.29 4.39
N VAL A 89 -6.90 -2.22 4.49
CA VAL A 89 -7.22 -3.66 4.49
C VAL A 89 -7.96 -4.07 5.77
N SER A 90 -7.58 -3.52 6.93
CA SER A 90 -8.29 -3.76 8.19
C SER A 90 -9.75 -3.30 8.12
N PHE A 91 -9.99 -2.11 7.56
CA PHE A 91 -11.35 -1.59 7.36
C PHE A 91 -12.14 -2.45 6.38
N TYR A 92 -11.55 -2.82 5.24
CA TYR A 92 -12.22 -3.72 4.28
C TYR A 92 -12.66 -5.03 4.94
N ASN A 93 -11.77 -5.67 5.69
CA ASN A 93 -12.05 -6.93 6.36
C ASN A 93 -13.07 -6.81 7.50
N LYS A 94 -13.26 -5.63 8.10
CA LYS A 94 -14.21 -5.41 9.20
C LYS A 94 -15.57 -4.88 8.74
N SER A 95 -15.59 -4.05 7.71
CA SER A 95 -16.78 -3.24 7.34
C SER A 95 -17.42 -3.67 6.03
N CYS A 96 -16.75 -4.49 5.22
CA CYS A 96 -17.24 -4.96 3.92
C CYS A 96 -17.32 -6.49 3.82
N GLU A 97 -17.69 -7.08 4.96
CA GLU A 97 -18.11 -8.49 5.07
C GLU A 97 -19.38 -8.77 4.27
#